data_AF-A0A920ALV7-F1
#
_entry.id   AF-A0A920ALV7-F1
#
_cell.length_a   1.000
_cell.length_b   1.000
_cell.length_c   1.000
_cell.angle_alpha   90.00
_cell.angle_beta   90.00
_cell.angle_gamma   90.00
#
_symmetry.space_group_name_H-M   'P 1'
#
loop_
_entity.id
_entity.type
_entity.pdbx_description
1 polymer ?
#
loop_
_entity_poly.entity_id
_entity_poly.type
_entity_poly.pdbx_seq_one_letter_code
_entity_poly.pdbx_strand_id
1 'polypeptide(L)'
;MIGSVYVVGKEAPKVITKQMLKVMKPGSVLVDISIDQGGCVETSKPTTHDDPVFIEEEVVHYCVTNMPGAVPLTASLALNQATLPYIEKIADLGLDEACKAR
;
A
#
# COMPACT_ATOMS: atom_id res chain seq x y z
N MET A 1 -10.54 -11.21 -2.40
CA MET A 1 -9.94 -10.89 -1.09
C MET A 1 -9.22 -9.54 -1.22
N ILE A 2 -9.25 -8.71 -0.18
CA ILE A 2 -8.44 -7.48 -0.09
C ILE A 2 -7.58 -7.59 1.18
N GLY A 3 -6.26 -7.62 1.00
CA GLY A 3 -5.27 -7.63 2.07
C GLY A 3 -4.82 -6.22 2.42
N SER A 4 -4.97 -5.83 3.68
CA SER A 4 -4.62 -4.48 4.18
C SER A 4 -3.98 -4.56 5.56
N VAL A 5 -3.02 -5.47 5.74
CA VAL A 5 -2.39 -5.72 7.04
C VAL A 5 -1.15 -4.85 7.16
N TYR A 6 -1.13 -3.98 8.16
CA TYR A 6 -0.03 -3.06 8.40
C TYR A 6 0.57 -3.27 9.79
N VAL A 7 1.90 -3.40 9.84
CA VAL A 7 2.67 -3.42 11.10
C VAL A 7 3.71 -2.31 11.03
N VAL A 8 3.62 -1.35 11.94
CA VAL A 8 4.53 -0.18 11.96
C VAL A 8 5.99 -0.63 12.08
N GLY A 9 6.81 -0.20 11.12
CA GLY A 9 8.27 -0.42 11.13
C GLY A 9 8.71 -1.86 10.85
N LYS A 10 7.83 -2.72 10.36
CA LYS A 10 8.15 -4.11 10.02
C LYS A 10 7.47 -4.50 8.71
N GLU A 11 7.94 -5.60 8.11
CA GLU A 11 7.24 -6.21 6.97
C GLU A 11 5.84 -6.68 7.39
N ALA A 12 4.91 -6.65 6.43
CA ALA A 12 3.57 -7.17 6.63
C ALA A 12 3.63 -8.68 6.93
N PRO A 13 2.98 -9.18 7.99
CA PRO A 13 2.98 -10.60 8.30
C PRO A 13 2.22 -11.37 7.22
N LYS A 14 2.73 -12.56 6.88
CA LYS A 14 2.07 -13.48 5.96
C LYS A 14 0.88 -14.13 6.66
N VAL A 15 -0.31 -13.57 6.46
CA VAL A 15 -1.55 -14.05 7.07
C VAL A 15 -2.29 -15.05 6.17
N ILE A 16 -2.05 -15.00 4.85
CA ILE A 16 -2.57 -15.98 3.89
C ILE A 16 -1.41 -16.78 3.31
N THR A 17 -1.48 -18.10 3.47
CA THR A 17 -0.48 -19.02 2.92
C THR A 17 -0.83 -19.46 1.51
N LYS A 18 0.17 -19.94 0.77
CA LYS A 18 -0.02 -20.49 -0.58
C LYS A 18 -1.03 -21.65 -0.58
N GLN A 19 -1.08 -22.45 0.48
CA GLN A 19 -2.05 -23.55 0.61
C GLN A 19 -3.49 -23.04 0.74
N MET A 20 -3.71 -21.90 1.39
CA MET A 20 -5.04 -21.29 1.49
C MET A 20 -5.57 -20.82 0.12
N LEU A 21 -4.69 -20.49 -0.83
CA LEU A 21 -5.09 -20.10 -2.18
C LEU A 21 -5.66 -21.27 -2.98
N LYS A 22 -5.17 -22.49 -2.76
CA LYS A 22 -5.61 -23.69 -3.50
C LYS A 22 -7.08 -24.08 -3.24
N VAL A 23 -7.65 -23.61 -2.14
CA VAL A 23 -9.07 -23.82 -1.81
C VAL A 23 -9.93 -22.65 -2.26
N MET A 24 -9.35 -21.59 -2.83
CA MET A 24 -10.10 -20.50 -3.43
C MET A 24 -10.71 -20.95 -4.75
N LYS A 25 -11.82 -20.30 -5.12
CA LYS A 25 -12.45 -20.51 -6.42
C LYS A 25 -11.50 -20.05 -7.54
N PRO A 26 -11.26 -20.84 -8.58
CA PRO A 26 -10.50 -20.42 -9.76
C PRO A 26 -11.09 -19.13 -10.37
N GLY A 27 -10.22 -18.21 -10.78
CA GLY A 27 -10.59 -16.89 -11.29
C GLY A 27 -11.01 -15.89 -10.21
N SER A 28 -10.91 -16.25 -8.92
CA SER A 28 -11.05 -15.27 -7.84
C SER A 28 -9.90 -14.26 -7.87
N VAL A 29 -10.16 -13.08 -7.28
CA VAL A 29 -9.22 -11.96 -7.29
C VAL A 29 -8.71 -11.68 -5.88
N LEU A 30 -7.41 -11.47 -5.78
CA LEU A 30 -6.68 -11.07 -4.59
C LEU A 30 -6.03 -9.71 -4.86
N VAL A 31 -6.35 -8.74 -4.01
CA VAL A 31 -5.74 -7.40 -4.01
C VAL A 31 -4.92 -7.28 -2.73
N ASP A 32 -3.61 -7.03 -2.82
CA ASP A 32 -2.76 -6.85 -1.64
C ASP A 32 -2.28 -5.39 -1.55
N ILE A 33 -2.96 -4.60 -0.73
CA ILE A 33 -2.63 -3.20 -0.47
C ILE A 33 -1.34 -3.11 0.39
N SER A 34 -1.05 -4.15 1.16
CA SER A 34 0.15 -4.23 2.01
C SER A 34 1.44 -4.51 1.20
N ILE A 35 1.35 -4.56 -0.12
CA ILE A 35 2.47 -4.91 -1.00
C ILE A 35 3.66 -3.97 -0.83
N ASP A 36 3.41 -2.69 -0.53
CA ASP A 36 4.45 -1.68 -0.27
C ASP A 36 5.33 -2.05 0.94
N GLN A 37 4.94 -3.04 1.75
CA GLN A 37 5.68 -3.57 2.89
C GLN A 37 5.92 -5.09 2.82
N GLY A 38 5.95 -5.63 1.59
CA GLY A 38 6.21 -7.05 1.34
C GLY A 38 4.95 -7.90 1.21
N GLY A 39 3.75 -7.35 1.39
CA GLY A 39 2.46 -8.05 1.19
C GLY A 39 2.08 -9.01 2.30
N CYS A 40 0.77 -9.15 2.56
CA CYS A 40 0.25 -10.01 3.62
C CYS A 40 -0.04 -11.46 3.16
N VAL A 41 0.24 -11.77 1.90
CA VAL A 41 0.04 -13.10 1.29
C VAL A 41 1.39 -13.65 0.86
N GLU A 42 1.61 -14.95 1.03
CA GLU A 42 2.91 -15.59 0.68
C GLU A 42 3.26 -15.50 -0.81
N THR A 43 2.25 -15.51 -1.69
CA THR A 43 2.43 -15.45 -3.15
C THR A 43 2.43 -14.03 -3.72
N SER A 44 2.19 -13.00 -2.89
CA SER A 44 2.21 -11.61 -3.33
C SER A 44 3.59 -11.22 -3.85
N LYS A 45 3.61 -10.60 -5.03
CA LYS A 45 4.80 -10.06 -5.69
C LYS A 45 4.45 -8.68 -6.24
N PRO A 46 5.31 -7.65 -6.12
CA PRO A 46 5.01 -6.32 -6.64
C PRO A 46 4.74 -6.36 -8.14
N THR A 47 3.67 -5.68 -8.55
CA THR A 47 3.33 -5.43 -9.96
C THR A 47 3.39 -3.94 -10.28
N THR A 48 3.29 -3.58 -11.56
CA THR A 48 3.34 -2.18 -12.01
C THR A 48 2.01 -1.76 -12.61
N HIS A 49 1.79 -0.47 -12.84
CA HIS A 49 0.58 -0.03 -13.53
C HIS A 49 0.50 -0.56 -14.98
N ASP A 50 1.63 -0.76 -15.64
CA ASP A 50 1.69 -1.26 -17.02
C ASP A 50 1.46 -2.78 -17.10
N ASP A 51 1.92 -3.52 -16.09
CA ASP A 51 1.68 -4.95 -15.92
C ASP A 51 1.09 -5.22 -14.52
N PRO A 52 -0.22 -5.04 -14.33
CA PRO A 52 -0.83 -4.91 -13.00
C PRO A 52 -1.20 -6.22 -12.34
N VAL A 53 -1.30 -7.31 -13.10
CA VAL A 53 -1.83 -8.58 -12.61
C VAL A 53 -0.98 -9.77 -13.03
N PHE A 54 -0.93 -10.78 -12.17
CA PHE A 54 -0.43 -12.11 -12.50
C PHE A 54 -1.36 -13.17 -11.94
N ILE A 55 -1.19 -14.41 -12.39
CA ILE A 55 -1.99 -15.55 -11.91
C ILE A 55 -1.06 -16.52 -11.19
N GLU A 56 -1.44 -16.91 -9.98
CA GLU A 56 -0.78 -17.94 -9.17
C GLU A 56 -1.86 -18.76 -8.46
N GLU A 57 -1.76 -20.09 -8.51
CA GLU A 57 -2.78 -21.02 -7.97
C GLU A 57 -4.20 -20.73 -8.49
N GLU A 58 -4.33 -20.37 -9.78
CA GLU A 58 -5.60 -20.00 -10.44
C GLU A 58 -6.30 -18.76 -9.84
N VAL A 59 -5.60 -17.99 -9.01
CA VAL A 59 -6.07 -16.73 -8.41
C VAL A 59 -5.37 -15.56 -9.09
N VAL A 60 -6.16 -14.56 -9.51
CA VAL A 60 -5.64 -13.30 -10.07
C VAL A 60 -5.12 -12.44 -8.93
N HIS A 61 -3.84 -12.09 -8.97
CA HIS A 61 -3.18 -11.23 -8.01
C HIS A 61 -3.05 -9.82 -8.59
N TYR A 62 -3.50 -8.83 -7.84
CA TYR A 62 -3.26 -7.42 -8.09
C TYR A 62 -2.46 -6.84 -6.93
N CYS A 63 -1.21 -6.51 -7.19
CA CYS A 63 -0.22 -6.14 -6.19
C CYS A 63 0.55 -4.89 -6.63
N VAL A 64 -0.16 -3.93 -7.24
CA VAL A 64 0.44 -2.69 -7.74
C VAL A 64 0.84 -1.82 -6.57
N THR A 65 2.11 -1.45 -6.51
CA THR A 65 2.63 -0.51 -5.52
C THR A 65 2.13 0.91 -5.79
N ASN A 66 2.07 1.77 -4.77
CA ASN A 66 1.70 3.18 -4.95
C ASN A 66 0.33 3.37 -5.66
N MET A 67 -0.68 2.58 -5.28
CA MET A 67 -2.03 2.67 -5.87
C MET A 67 -2.65 4.09 -5.92
N PRO A 68 -2.41 5.00 -4.94
CA PRO A 68 -2.90 6.38 -5.03
C PRO A 68 -2.41 7.14 -6.27
N GLY A 69 -1.28 6.72 -6.86
CA GLY A 69 -0.75 7.27 -8.11
C GLY A 69 -1.71 7.16 -9.30
N ALA A 70 -2.68 6.23 -9.26
CA ALA A 70 -3.73 6.12 -10.29
C ALA A 70 -4.72 7.29 -10.27
N VAL A 71 -4.81 8.04 -9.16
CA VAL A 71 -5.73 9.17 -8.98
C VAL A 71 -4.97 10.41 -8.47
N PRO A 72 -4.02 10.94 -9.27
CA PRO A 72 -2.99 11.86 -8.79
C PRO A 72 -3.56 13.18 -8.24
N LEU A 73 -4.65 13.71 -8.84
CA LEU A 73 -5.29 14.93 -8.35
C LEU A 73 -5.85 14.74 -6.94
N THR A 74 -6.68 13.71 -6.74
CA THR A 74 -7.28 13.40 -5.44
C THR A 74 -6.23 13.04 -4.40
N ALA A 75 -5.24 12.23 -4.78
CA ALA A 75 -4.14 11.85 -3.89
C ALA A 75 -3.31 13.07 -3.45
N SER A 76 -2.99 13.98 -4.36
CA SER A 76 -2.23 15.20 -4.05
C SER A 76 -3.02 16.14 -3.14
N LEU A 77 -4.32 16.28 -3.35
CA LEU A 77 -5.19 17.08 -2.48
C LEU A 77 -5.26 16.48 -1.06
N ALA A 78 -5.43 15.16 -0.96
CA ALA A 78 -5.46 14.46 0.33
C ALA A 78 -4.12 14.57 1.07
N LEU A 79 -3.00 14.40 0.35
CA LEU A 79 -1.66 14.56 0.91
C LEU A 79 -1.45 15.99 1.42
N ASN A 80 -1.77 17.01 0.59
CA ASN A 80 -1.65 18.41 0.98
C ASN A 80 -2.49 18.72 2.22
N GLN A 81 -3.72 18.22 2.31
CA GLN A 81 -4.56 18.45 3.48
C GLN A 81 -3.94 17.90 4.77
N ALA A 82 -3.22 16.78 4.69
CA ALA A 82 -2.51 16.20 5.83
C ALA A 82 -1.18 16.91 6.14
N THR A 83 -0.49 17.43 5.11
CA THR A 83 0.85 18.03 5.26
C THR A 83 0.85 19.54 5.48
N LEU A 84 -0.20 20.26 5.06
CA LEU A 84 -0.28 21.72 5.09
C LEU A 84 -0.01 22.32 6.48
N PRO A 85 -0.56 21.78 7.60
CA PRO A 85 -0.27 22.35 8.93
C PRO A 85 1.21 22.31 9.30
N TYR A 86 1.95 21.30 8.83
CA TYR A 86 3.39 21.21 9.06
C TYR A 86 4.15 22.21 8.19
N ILE A 87 3.70 22.44 6.96
CA ILE A 87 4.29 23.42 6.05
C ILE A 87 4.11 24.83 6.61
N GLU A 88 2.91 25.19 7.05
CA GLU A 88 2.61 26.49 7.69
C GLU A 88 3.49 26.70 8.93
N LYS A 89 3.62 25.68 9.78
CA LYS A 89 4.48 25.73 10.96
C LYS A 89 5.95 26.00 10.64
N ILE A 90 6.47 25.35 9.60
CA ILE A 90 7.85 25.58 9.13
C ILE A 90 7.99 26.99 8.54
N ALA A 91 6.98 27.47 7.81
CA ALA A 91 6.98 28.81 7.22
C ALA A 91 7.02 29.92 8.29
N ASP A 92 6.28 29.75 9.40
CA ASP A 92 6.19 30.74 10.48
C ASP A 92 7.40 30.71 11.43
N LEU A 93 7.88 29.52 11.79
CA LEU A 93 8.89 29.35 12.86
C LEU A 93 10.31 29.11 12.33
N GLY A 94 10.46 28.80 11.04
CA GLY A 94 11.69 28.21 10.50
C GLY A 94 11.86 26.74 10.92
N LEU A 95 12.85 26.06 10.33
CA LEU A 95 13.00 24.60 10.44
C LEU A 95 13.27 24.13 11.88
N ASP A 96 14.24 24.74 12.56
CA ASP A 96 14.72 24.27 13.87
C ASP A 96 13.63 24.36 14.95
N GLU A 97 12.91 25.48 14.99
CA GLU A 97 11.85 25.70 15.98
C GLU A 97 10.59 24.92 15.64
N ALA A 98 10.26 24.74 14.35
CA ALA A 98 9.15 23.90 13.93
C ALA A 98 9.33 22.42 14.32
N CYS A 99 10.56 21.89 14.27
CA CYS A 99 10.86 20.52 14.69
C CYS A 99 10.82 20.32 16.21
N LYS A 100 11.11 21.36 17.01
CA LYS A 100 11.06 21.32 18.48
C LYS A 100 9.65 21.50 19.03
N ALA A 101 8.84 22.32 18.37
CA ALA A 101 7.44 22.46 18.67
C ALA A 101 6.75 21.15 18.22
N ARG A 102 6.65 20.15 19.09
CA ARG A 102 5.93 18.91 18.82
C ARG A 102 4.72 18.80 19.72
#